data_AF-A0AAW6D738-F1
#
_entry.id   AF-A0AAW6D738-F1
#
_cell.length_a   1.000
_cell.length_b   1.000
_cell.length_c   1.000
_cell.angle_alpha   90.00
_cell.angle_beta   90.00
_cell.angle_gamma   90.00
#
_symmetry.space_group_name_H-M   'P 1'
#
loop_
_entity.id
_entity.type
_entity.pdbx_description
1 polymer ?
#
loop_
_entity_poly.entity_id
_entity_poly.type
_entity_poly.pdbx_seq_one_letter_code
_entity_poly.pdbx_strand_id
1 'polypeptide(L)'
;MARKNISKIDKDIQAAEKKVEELRAERREAEENFYKEIGKLFAKKEFLKDKSLSFEDLISRLKKEVKNTQLELKSQSKPTENDPQNSNEFTQ
;
A
#
# COMPACT_ATOMS: atom_id res chain seq x y z
N MET A 1 32.13 25.62 27.02
CA MET A 1 32.07 25.27 25.58
C MET A 1 31.21 24.02 25.30
N ALA A 2 31.47 22.86 25.94
CA ALA A 2 30.74 21.61 25.67
C ALA A 2 29.20 21.69 25.81
N ARG A 3 28.66 22.29 26.89
CA ARG A 3 27.20 22.44 27.09
C ARG A 3 26.50 23.28 26.01
N LYS A 4 27.21 24.28 25.43
CA LYS A 4 26.67 25.14 24.36
C LYS A 4 26.54 24.37 23.04
N ASN A 5 27.38 23.37 22.82
CA ASN A 5 27.32 22.50 21.64
C ASN A 5 26.18 21.48 21.76
N ILE A 6 25.95 20.92 22.96
CA ILE A 6 24.83 19.98 23.21
C ILE A 6 23.48 20.68 22.96
N SER A 7 23.28 21.88 23.54
CA SER A 7 22.02 22.62 23.33
C SER A 7 21.76 23.00 21.87
N LYS A 8 22.82 23.19 21.06
CA LYS A 8 22.67 23.41 19.62
C LYS A 8 22.23 22.13 18.91
N ILE A 9 22.86 21.00 19.23
CA ILE A 9 22.49 19.68 18.70
C ILE A 9 21.02 19.38 19.02
N ASP A 10 20.56 19.63 20.24
CA ASP A 10 19.15 19.38 20.63
C ASP A 10 18.17 20.21 19.79
N LYS A 11 18.50 21.47 19.50
CA LYS A 11 17.67 22.34 18.64
C LYS A 11 17.67 21.86 17.19
N ASP A 12 18.82 21.42 16.69
CA ASP A 12 18.95 20.90 15.33
C ASP A 12 18.13 19.59 15.17
N ILE A 13 18.13 18.72 16.20
CA ILE A 13 17.27 17.52 16.27
C ILE A 13 15.78 17.90 16.22
N GLN A 14 15.33 18.81 17.09
CA GLN A 14 13.94 19.25 17.12
C GLN A 14 13.49 19.86 15.79
N ALA A 15 14.35 20.64 15.15
CA ALA A 15 14.07 21.21 13.83
C ALA A 15 13.96 20.12 12.75
N ALA A 16 14.86 19.12 12.77
CA ALA A 16 14.81 17.99 11.85
C ALA A 16 13.54 17.15 12.05
N GLU A 17 13.15 16.86 13.29
CA GLU A 17 11.92 16.14 13.61
C GLU A 17 10.68 16.88 13.10
N LYS A 18 10.60 18.20 13.32
CA LYS A 18 9.52 19.01 12.77
C LYS A 18 9.47 18.93 11.24
N LYS A 19 10.62 19.00 10.57
CA LYS A 19 10.67 18.93 9.11
C LYS A 19 10.24 17.55 8.58
N VAL A 20 10.58 16.47 9.29
CA VAL A 20 10.12 15.12 8.97
C VAL A 20 8.60 15.03 9.05
N GLU A 21 7.97 15.61 10.07
CA GLU A 21 6.51 15.62 10.20
C GLU A 21 5.83 16.45 9.10
N GLU A 22 6.38 17.59 8.71
CA GLU A 22 5.91 18.38 7.56
C GLU A 22 5.96 17.54 6.26
N LEU A 23 7.10 16.90 5.98
CA LEU A 23 7.25 16.07 4.78
C LEU A 23 6.32 14.84 4.80
N ARG A 24 6.04 14.27 5.97
CA ARG A 24 5.05 13.19 6.12
C ARG A 24 3.64 13.68 5.79
N ALA A 25 3.29 14.90 6.18
CA ALA A 25 2.01 15.50 5.83
C ALA A 25 1.89 15.75 4.33
N GLU A 26 2.91 16.36 3.71
CA GLU A 26 2.99 16.58 2.25
C GLU A 26 2.87 15.25 1.48
N ARG A 27 3.58 14.21 1.93
CA ARG A 27 3.50 12.86 1.35
C ARG A 27 2.09 12.29 1.43
N ARG A 28 1.41 12.40 2.59
CA ARG A 28 0.02 11.92 2.75
C ARG A 28 -0.93 12.63 1.80
N GLU A 29 -0.80 13.94 1.66
CA GLU A 29 -1.61 14.73 0.74
C GLU A 29 -1.35 14.34 -0.72
N ALA A 30 -0.09 14.18 -1.10
CA ALA A 30 0.29 13.73 -2.44
C ALA A 30 -0.26 12.33 -2.76
N GLU A 31 -0.19 11.39 -1.80
CA GLU A 31 -0.78 10.06 -1.95
C GLU A 31 -2.30 10.11 -2.12
N GLU A 32 -3.00 10.89 -1.30
CA GLU A 32 -4.46 11.04 -1.41
C GLU A 32 -4.87 11.62 -2.77
N ASN A 33 -4.15 12.65 -3.23
CA ASN A 33 -4.39 13.27 -4.53
C ASN A 33 -4.14 12.30 -5.68
N PHE A 34 -3.08 11.49 -5.59
CA PHE A 34 -2.79 10.46 -6.58
C PHE A 34 -3.91 9.42 -6.67
N TYR A 35 -4.40 8.91 -5.54
CA TYR A 35 -5.51 7.95 -5.53
C TYR A 35 -6.82 8.54 -6.08
N LYS A 36 -7.12 9.81 -5.76
CA LYS A 36 -8.28 10.52 -6.34
C LYS A 36 -8.18 10.59 -7.85
N GLU A 37 -7.00 10.87 -8.39
CA GLU A 37 -6.81 10.97 -9.84
C GLU A 37 -6.98 9.63 -10.55
N ILE A 38 -6.45 8.55 -9.97
CA ILE A 38 -6.71 7.18 -10.44
C ILE A 38 -8.23 6.90 -10.46
N GLY A 39 -8.94 7.25 -9.38
CA GLY A 39 -10.39 7.06 -9.28
C GLY A 39 -11.17 7.81 -10.37
N LYS A 40 -10.81 9.07 -10.66
CA LYS A 40 -11.43 9.85 -11.74
C LYS A 40 -11.21 9.23 -13.11
N LEU A 41 -9.97 8.83 -13.40
CA LEU A 41 -9.62 8.19 -14.68
C LEU A 41 -10.38 6.87 -14.88
N PHE A 42 -10.49 6.07 -13.81
CA PHE A 42 -11.27 4.84 -13.83
C PHE A 42 -12.75 5.12 -14.11
N ALA A 43 -13.38 6.02 -13.35
CA ALA A 43 -14.79 6.36 -13.55
C ALA A 43 -15.05 6.89 -14.96
N LYS A 44 -14.18 7.78 -15.47
CA LYS A 44 -14.27 8.29 -16.85
C LYS A 44 -14.20 7.16 -17.88
N LYS A 45 -13.27 6.21 -17.71
CA LYS A 45 -13.15 5.03 -18.59
C LYS A 45 -14.42 4.18 -18.58
N GLU A 46 -15.01 3.94 -17.42
CA GLU A 46 -16.22 3.10 -17.32
C GLU A 46 -17.46 3.81 -17.87
N PHE A 47 -17.63 5.11 -17.62
CA PHE A 47 -18.73 5.88 -18.22
C PHE A 47 -18.61 6.02 -19.74
N LEU A 48 -17.40 5.98 -20.30
CA LEU A 48 -17.20 5.91 -21.75
C LEU A 48 -17.71 4.59 -22.33
N LYS A 49 -17.66 3.49 -21.57
CA LYS A 49 -18.19 2.19 -22.00
C LYS A 49 -19.69 2.10 -21.81
N ASP A 50 -20.18 2.58 -20.67
CA ASP A 50 -21.59 2.53 -20.31
C ASP A 50 -21.99 3.79 -19.54
N LYS A 51 -22.75 4.65 -20.23
CA LYS A 51 -23.21 5.93 -19.72
C LYS A 51 -24.35 5.80 -18.70
N SER A 52 -24.96 4.62 -18.58
CA SER A 52 -26.06 4.38 -17.64
C SER A 52 -25.59 3.98 -16.24
N LEU A 53 -24.29 3.75 -16.06
CA LEU A 53 -23.71 3.40 -14.77
C LEU A 53 -23.93 4.49 -13.74
N SER A 54 -24.24 4.06 -12.52
CA SER A 54 -24.13 4.90 -11.33
C SER A 54 -22.75 4.78 -10.68
N PHE A 55 -22.42 5.71 -9.79
CA PHE A 55 -21.19 5.59 -8.99
C PHE A 55 -21.28 4.40 -8.01
N GLU A 56 -22.47 4.09 -7.51
CA GLU A 56 -22.75 2.95 -6.65
C GLU A 56 -22.45 1.62 -7.37
N ASP A 57 -22.79 1.53 -8.66
CA ASP A 57 -22.45 0.38 -9.50
C ASP A 57 -20.93 0.24 -9.65
N LEU A 58 -20.22 1.33 -9.93
CA LEU A 58 -18.76 1.34 -10.04
C LEU A 58 -18.09 0.88 -8.75
N ILE A 59 -18.53 1.42 -7.61
CA ILE A 59 -18.02 1.04 -6.28
C ILE A 59 -18.28 -0.45 -6.01
N SER A 60 -19.48 -0.94 -6.34
CA SER A 60 -19.85 -2.34 -6.13
C SER A 60 -19.02 -3.28 -6.99
N ARG A 61 -18.78 -2.92 -8.26
CA ARG A 61 -17.89 -3.66 -9.17
C ARG A 61 -16.46 -3.72 -8.65
N LEU A 62 -15.89 -2.58 -8.28
CA LEU A 62 -14.54 -2.50 -7.71
C LEU A 62 -14.38 -3.36 -6.46
N LYS A 63 -15.34 -3.31 -5.53
CA LYS A 63 -15.31 -4.15 -4.32
C LYS A 63 -15.30 -5.64 -4.65
N LYS A 64 -16.09 -6.05 -5.65
CA LYS A 64 -16.14 -7.45 -6.10
C LYS A 64 -14.83 -7.88 -6.75
N GLU A 65 -14.27 -7.05 -7.64
CA GLU A 65 -12.98 -7.31 -8.29
C GLU A 65 -11.86 -7.43 -7.28
N VAL A 66 -11.73 -6.48 -6.35
CA VAL A 66 -10.73 -6.53 -5.27
C VAL A 66 -10.84 -7.82 -4.46
N LYS A 67 -12.06 -8.21 -4.07
CA LYS A 67 -12.29 -9.45 -3.31
C LYS A 67 -11.88 -10.67 -4.14
N ASN A 68 -12.21 -10.71 -5.42
CA ASN A 68 -11.87 -11.82 -6.31
C ASN A 68 -10.35 -11.94 -6.48
N THR A 69 -9.65 -10.83 -6.75
CA THR A 69 -8.19 -10.82 -6.86
C THR A 69 -7.52 -11.26 -5.56
N GLN A 70 -8.02 -10.84 -4.39
CA GLN A 70 -7.52 -11.32 -3.11
C GLN A 70 -7.68 -12.84 -2.92
N LEU A 71 -8.82 -13.40 -3.36
CA LEU A 71 -9.06 -14.84 -3.30
C LEU A 71 -8.14 -15.60 -4.27
N GLU A 72 -7.92 -15.08 -5.46
CA GLU A 72 -7.01 -15.64 -6.45
C GLU A 72 -5.57 -15.66 -5.94
N LEU A 73 -5.07 -14.54 -5.41
CA LEU A 73 -3.73 -14.44 -4.82
C LEU A 73 -3.55 -15.43 -3.66
N LYS A 74 -4.55 -15.58 -2.78
CA LYS A 74 -4.54 -16.57 -1.69
C LYS A 74 -4.55 -18.01 -2.19
N SER A 75 -5.18 -18.27 -3.34
CA SER A 75 -5.24 -19.61 -3.93
C SER A 75 -3.93 -19.99 -4.60
N GLN A 76 -3.22 -19.01 -5.18
CA GLN A 76 -1.88 -19.17 -5.76
C GLN A 76 -0.77 -19.31 -4.71
N SER A 77 -0.99 -18.85 -3.48
CA SER A 77 -0.01 -18.93 -2.37
C SER A 77 -0.24 -20.11 -1.42
N LYS A 78 -1.13 -21.06 -1.76
CA LYS A 78 -1.19 -22.35 -1.07
C LYS A 78 0.06 -23.16 -1.42
N PRO A 79 0.84 -23.65 -0.44
CA PRO A 79 1.92 -24.58 -0.72
C PRO A 79 1.32 -25.85 -1.33
N THR A 80 1.89 -26.33 -2.42
CA THR A 80 1.74 -27.73 -2.83
C THR A 80 2.43 -28.60 -1.78
N GLU A 81 1.70 -28.92 -0.72
CA GLU A 81 2.07 -29.97 0.22
C GLU A 81 1.60 -31.29 -0.39
N ASN A 82 2.46 -31.90 -1.21
CA ASN A 82 2.39 -33.31 -1.61
C ASN A 82 3.78 -33.73 -2.11
N ASP A 83 4.62 -34.21 -1.20
CA ASP A 83 5.26 -35.53 -1.35
C ASP A 83 5.96 -35.93 -0.04
N PRO A 84 5.39 -36.89 0.72
CA PRO A 84 6.11 -37.59 1.76
C PRO A 84 6.83 -38.79 1.12
N GLN A 85 8.15 -38.71 0.92
CA GLN A 85 9.11 -39.83 0.99
C GLN A 85 10.49 -39.42 0.45
N ASN A 86 11.47 -39.29 1.34
CA ASN A 86 12.67 -40.12 1.27
C ASN A 86 13.42 -40.07 2.60
N SER A 87 13.13 -41.06 3.44
CA SER A 87 14.05 -41.55 4.44
C SER A 87 15.28 -42.11 3.74
N ASN A 88 16.42 -41.41 3.82
CA ASN A 88 17.70 -42.10 3.69
C ASN A 88 18.65 -41.60 4.77
N GLU A 89 18.99 -42.57 5.61
CA GLU A 89 20.06 -42.61 6.58
C GLU A 89 21.36 -42.05 5.99
N PHE A 90 22.09 -41.27 6.78
CA PHE A 90 23.54 -41.32 6.69
C PHE A 90 24.15 -41.24 8.09
N THR A 91 24.44 -42.43 8.60
CA THR A 91 25.35 -42.71 9.68
C THR A 91 26.78 -42.44 9.19
N GLN A 92 27.52 -41.55 9.87
CA GLN A 92 28.87 -41.76 10.41
C GLN A 92 29.40 -40.48 11.04
#